data_AF-A0A8S2WGV3-F1
#
_entry.id   AF-A0A8S2WGV3-F1
#
_cell.length_a   1.000
_cell.length_b   1.000
_cell.length_c   1.000
_cell.angle_alpha   90.00
_cell.angle_beta   90.00
_cell.angle_gamma   90.00
#
_symmetry.space_group_name_H-M   'P 1'
#
loop_
_entity.id
_entity.type
_entity.pdbx_description
1 polymer ?
#
loop_
_entity_poly.entity_id
_entity_poly.type
_entity_poly.pdbx_seq_one_letter_code
_entity_poly.pdbx_strand_id
1 'polypeptide(L)'
;SVDSIKEIRSGKTTDRLREYANHFQSECLFSIIYTNGSDECASLDLVASNSDEANIWTTGLSCLIQQNQNQTSPTDVRTLEDRQQMRDRWLRDAFQLGTPTTTTTVENNLLDEDEALRLLVDYGIAEDKAKVRLQEIQRCKIDNNRRGCFTTEQLVQIFKELSTRPEIYHLLVRYSQNQDFLSLQDLILFLEVEQGMAKVTKEKCSEIINEFEPSIEAKQAGHLGIDGFTAYLLSPECDIFDPDHRTICQDMDQPLNNYFIATSHNT
;
A
#
# COMPACT_ATOMS: atom_id res chain seq x y z
N SER A 1 -25.57 12.89 -6.39
CA SER A 1 -24.17 13.36 -6.25
C SER A 1 -23.41 12.32 -5.43
N VAL A 2 -22.08 12.35 -5.39
CA VAL A 2 -21.33 11.57 -4.38
C VAL A 2 -21.67 12.07 -2.97
N ASP A 3 -21.96 13.37 -2.84
CA ASP A 3 -22.31 14.02 -1.56
C ASP A 3 -23.63 13.54 -0.96
N SER A 4 -24.49 12.90 -1.75
CA SER A 4 -25.76 12.35 -1.27
C SER A 4 -25.63 10.90 -0.78
N ILE A 5 -24.45 10.28 -0.90
CA ILE A 5 -24.22 8.90 -0.47
C ILE A 5 -24.03 8.87 1.05
N LYS A 6 -24.81 8.01 1.73
CA LYS A 6 -24.76 7.82 3.17
C LYS A 6 -23.82 6.68 3.57
N GLU A 7 -23.91 5.55 2.87
CA GLU A 7 -23.15 4.35 3.19
C GLU A 7 -23.10 3.37 2.02
N ILE A 8 -22.21 2.39 2.14
CA ILE A 8 -22.06 1.29 1.20
C ILE A 8 -22.16 -0.01 1.98
N ARG A 9 -22.90 -0.96 1.41
CA ARG A 9 -23.13 -2.26 2.03
C ARG A 9 -22.70 -3.36 1.09
N SER A 10 -21.69 -4.13 1.47
CA SER A 10 -21.25 -5.30 0.70
C SER A 10 -22.19 -6.48 0.91
N GLY A 11 -22.43 -7.26 -0.14
CA GLY A 11 -23.27 -8.45 -0.14
C GLY A 11 -24.77 -8.19 -0.32
N LYS A 12 -25.58 -9.19 0.04
CA LYS A 12 -27.04 -9.25 -0.17
C LYS A 12 -27.82 -8.48 0.89
N THR A 13 -27.59 -7.18 0.98
CA THR A 13 -28.06 -6.38 2.12
C THR A 13 -29.41 -5.69 1.90
N THR A 14 -29.84 -5.49 0.66
CA THR A 14 -31.18 -4.97 0.33
C THR A 14 -32.12 -6.10 -0.09
N ASP A 15 -33.42 -5.93 0.15
CA ASP A 15 -34.43 -6.95 -0.15
C ASP A 15 -34.50 -7.27 -1.65
N ARG A 16 -34.30 -6.25 -2.50
CA ARG A 16 -34.21 -6.43 -3.96
C ARG A 16 -33.00 -7.30 -4.33
N LEU A 17 -31.82 -7.02 -3.78
CA LEU A 17 -30.65 -7.87 -4.04
C LEU A 17 -30.88 -9.30 -3.58
N ARG A 18 -31.50 -9.53 -2.42
CA ARG A 18 -31.78 -10.89 -1.94
C ARG A 18 -32.66 -11.71 -2.89
N GLU A 19 -33.60 -11.06 -3.59
CA GLU A 19 -34.47 -11.73 -4.57
C GLU A 19 -33.70 -12.17 -5.83
N TYR A 20 -32.74 -11.37 -6.31
CA TYR A 20 -32.03 -11.63 -7.58
C TYR A 20 -30.64 -12.27 -7.41
N ALA A 21 -30.07 -12.24 -6.20
CA ALA A 21 -28.70 -12.65 -5.91
C ALA A 21 -28.45 -14.16 -5.89
N ASN A 22 -29.42 -15.01 -6.20
CA ASN A 22 -29.21 -16.46 -6.23
C ASN A 22 -28.28 -16.91 -7.37
N HIS A 23 -28.05 -16.05 -8.37
CA HIS A 23 -27.19 -16.33 -9.52
C HIS A 23 -25.78 -15.75 -9.40
N PHE A 24 -25.48 -15.02 -8.32
CA PHE A 24 -24.24 -14.28 -8.17
C PHE A 24 -23.55 -14.61 -6.83
N GLN A 25 -22.22 -14.59 -6.85
CA GLN A 25 -21.39 -14.71 -5.65
C GLN A 25 -21.62 -13.49 -4.74
N SER A 26 -21.71 -13.72 -3.44
CA SER A 26 -22.01 -12.67 -2.46
C SER A 26 -20.96 -11.56 -2.46
N GLU A 27 -19.73 -11.93 -2.77
CA GLU A 27 -18.53 -11.09 -2.79
C GLU A 27 -18.50 -10.13 -3.98
N CYS A 28 -19.29 -10.39 -5.03
CA CYS A 28 -19.42 -9.52 -6.21
C CYS A 28 -20.54 -8.47 -6.05
N LEU A 29 -21.31 -8.52 -4.96
CA LEU A 29 -22.53 -7.73 -4.78
C LEU A 29 -22.29 -6.61 -3.80
N PHE A 30 -22.80 -5.42 -4.09
CA PHE A 30 -22.81 -4.31 -3.15
C PHE A 30 -23.94 -3.33 -3.45
N SER A 31 -24.34 -2.56 -2.43
CA SER A 31 -25.40 -1.54 -2.53
C SER A 31 -24.88 -0.18 -2.09
N ILE A 32 -25.24 0.86 -2.83
CA ILE A 32 -24.98 2.26 -2.48
C ILE A 32 -26.27 2.86 -1.92
N ILE A 33 -26.23 3.33 -0.68
CA ILE A 33 -27.38 3.97 -0.03
C ILE A 33 -27.22 5.48 -0.11
N TYR A 34 -28.20 6.18 -0.68
CA TYR A 34 -28.12 7.63 -0.91
C TYR A 34 -29.45 8.33 -0.66
N THR A 35 -29.43 9.64 -0.43
CA THR A 35 -30.65 10.47 -0.29
C THR A 35 -30.98 11.19 -1.59
N ASN A 36 -32.27 11.29 -1.91
CA ASN A 36 -32.74 11.96 -3.14
C ASN A 36 -33.09 13.46 -2.93
N GLY A 37 -32.59 14.08 -1.87
CA GLY A 37 -32.96 15.44 -1.46
C GLY A 37 -34.20 15.52 -0.55
N SER A 38 -34.89 14.38 -0.33
CA SER A 38 -35.80 14.18 0.80
C SER A 38 -35.13 13.30 1.88
N ASP A 39 -35.73 13.22 3.07
CA ASP A 39 -35.25 12.33 4.15
C ASP A 39 -35.36 10.82 3.80
N GLU A 40 -35.95 10.47 2.64
CA GLU A 40 -36.02 9.10 2.17
C GLU A 40 -34.68 8.62 1.59
N CYS A 41 -34.18 7.51 2.16
CA CYS A 41 -33.03 6.80 1.64
C CYS A 41 -33.44 5.88 0.49
N ALA A 42 -32.76 6.00 -0.65
CA ALA A 42 -32.84 5.08 -1.77
C ALA A 42 -31.62 4.16 -1.80
N SER A 43 -31.76 2.97 -2.40
CA SER A 43 -30.66 2.03 -2.63
C SER A 43 -30.42 1.82 -4.12
N LEU A 44 -29.15 1.85 -4.53
CA LEU A 44 -28.68 1.40 -5.84
C LEU A 44 -27.92 0.10 -5.66
N ASP A 45 -28.46 -0.98 -6.21
CA ASP A 45 -27.94 -2.34 -6.09
C ASP A 45 -27.09 -2.70 -7.32
N LEU A 46 -25.84 -3.14 -7.10
CA LEU A 46 -24.85 -3.36 -8.15
C LEU A 46 -24.25 -4.77 -8.07
N VAL A 47 -23.89 -5.29 -9.24
CA VAL A 47 -23.22 -6.58 -9.42
C VAL A 47 -21.94 -6.34 -10.20
N ALA A 48 -20.78 -6.55 -9.57
CA ALA A 48 -19.48 -6.49 -10.22
C ALA A 48 -19.17 -7.76 -11.00
N SER A 49 -18.22 -7.68 -11.93
CA SER A 49 -17.81 -8.83 -12.75
C SER A 49 -17.06 -9.89 -11.93
N ASN A 50 -16.40 -9.47 -10.85
CA ASN A 50 -15.67 -10.31 -9.90
C ASN A 50 -15.55 -9.62 -8.53
N SER A 51 -15.05 -10.35 -7.52
CA SER A 51 -14.88 -9.86 -6.14
C SER A 51 -13.92 -8.69 -6.04
N ASP A 52 -12.89 -8.65 -6.88
CA ASP A 52 -11.86 -7.61 -6.83
C ASP A 52 -12.42 -6.27 -7.30
N GLU A 53 -13.22 -6.28 -8.38
CA GLU A 53 -13.92 -5.09 -8.87
C GLU A 53 -14.93 -4.58 -7.84
N ALA A 54 -15.70 -5.46 -7.19
CA ALA A 54 -16.59 -5.06 -6.09
C ALA A 54 -15.81 -4.38 -4.96
N ASN A 55 -14.67 -4.97 -4.55
CA ASN A 55 -13.82 -4.41 -3.50
C ASN A 55 -13.24 -3.04 -3.87
N ILE A 56 -12.79 -2.84 -5.12
CA ILE A 56 -12.28 -1.54 -5.61
C ILE A 56 -13.39 -0.48 -5.47
N TRP A 57 -14.60 -0.77 -5.94
CA TRP A 57 -15.72 0.17 -5.86
C TRP A 57 -16.13 0.47 -4.42
N THR A 58 -16.30 -0.56 -3.59
CA THR A 58 -16.74 -0.37 -2.20
C THR A 58 -15.70 0.39 -1.40
N THR A 59 -14.41 0.12 -1.60
CA THR A 59 -13.31 0.83 -0.93
C THR A 59 -13.25 2.28 -1.39
N GLY A 60 -13.19 2.51 -2.70
CA GLY A 60 -13.05 3.86 -3.26
C GLY A 60 -14.20 4.79 -2.88
N LEU A 61 -15.43 4.31 -2.97
CA LEU A 61 -16.61 5.08 -2.57
C LEU A 61 -16.68 5.26 -1.04
N SER A 62 -16.26 4.28 -0.23
CA SER A 62 -16.20 4.45 1.24
C SER A 62 -15.22 5.53 1.65
N CYS A 63 -14.05 5.59 0.98
CA CYS A 63 -13.07 6.65 1.16
C CYS A 63 -13.68 8.03 0.84
N LEU A 64 -14.43 8.16 -0.25
CA LEU A 64 -15.09 9.41 -0.63
C LEU A 64 -16.17 9.85 0.39
N ILE A 65 -16.95 8.90 0.93
CA ILE A 65 -17.96 9.19 1.95
C ILE A 65 -17.31 9.72 3.23
N GLN A 66 -16.23 9.07 3.70
CA GLN A 66 -15.50 9.51 4.88
C GLN A 66 -14.96 10.93 4.70
N GLN A 67 -14.43 11.26 3.52
CA GLN A 67 -13.95 12.61 3.22
C GLN A 67 -15.06 13.67 3.35
N ASN A 68 -16.25 13.38 2.85
CA ASN A 68 -17.38 14.32 2.89
C ASN A 68 -17.96 14.51 4.31
N GLN A 69 -18.05 13.44 5.10
CA GLN A 69 -18.55 13.53 6.48
C GLN A 69 -17.60 14.35 7.38
N ASN A 70 -16.29 14.25 7.14
CA ASN A 70 -15.26 14.88 7.98
C ASN A 70 -15.09 16.40 7.76
N GLN A 71 -15.74 17.01 6.76
CA GLN A 71 -15.73 18.48 6.60
C GLN A 71 -16.52 19.22 7.71
N THR A 72 -17.27 18.50 8.55
CA THR A 72 -18.18 19.11 9.55
C THR A 72 -17.70 19.04 11.01
N SER A 73 -16.59 18.35 11.32
CA SER A 73 -16.09 18.20 12.70
C SER A 73 -14.56 18.40 12.81
N PRO A 74 -14.06 19.40 13.56
CA PRO A 74 -12.64 19.78 13.59
C PRO A 74 -11.79 19.01 14.61
N THR A 75 -12.13 17.76 14.95
CA THR A 75 -11.40 16.98 15.96
C THR A 75 -10.81 15.70 15.38
N ASP A 76 -9.48 15.75 15.17
CA ASP A 76 -8.50 14.66 15.16
C ASP A 76 -8.47 13.60 14.03
N VAL A 77 -9.26 13.71 12.95
CA VAL A 77 -9.19 12.72 11.84
C VAL A 77 -8.68 13.36 10.54
N ARG A 78 -7.46 12.97 10.13
CA ARG A 78 -6.74 13.45 8.92
C ARG A 78 -7.47 13.06 7.63
N THR A 79 -7.67 14.02 6.71
CA THR A 79 -8.32 13.84 5.40
C THR A 79 -7.48 12.95 4.47
N LEU A 80 -8.07 12.40 3.39
CA LEU A 80 -7.30 11.66 2.35
C LEU A 80 -6.15 12.49 1.76
N GLU A 81 -6.33 13.81 1.66
CA GLU A 81 -5.29 14.74 1.26
C GLU A 81 -4.18 14.80 2.30
N ASP A 82 -4.49 14.89 3.60
CA ASP A 82 -3.50 14.86 4.68
C ASP A 82 -2.76 13.51 4.79
N ARG A 83 -3.40 12.42 4.38
CA ARG A 83 -2.82 11.07 4.34
C ARG A 83 -1.81 10.94 3.20
N GLN A 84 -2.17 11.41 2.01
CA GLN A 84 -1.21 11.50 0.89
C GLN A 84 -0.07 12.48 1.20
N GLN A 85 -0.34 13.56 1.94
CA GLN A 85 0.68 14.52 2.33
C GLN A 85 1.81 13.91 3.18
N MET A 86 1.53 12.94 4.07
CA MET A 86 2.58 12.33 4.90
C MET A 86 3.53 11.48 4.03
N ARG A 87 2.97 10.65 3.15
CA ARG A 87 3.75 9.84 2.20
C ARG A 87 4.57 10.74 1.27
N ASP A 88 3.94 11.78 0.75
CA ASP A 88 4.58 12.75 -0.12
C ASP A 88 5.70 13.53 0.60
N ARG A 89 5.52 13.87 1.88
CA ARG A 89 6.50 14.64 2.67
C ARG A 89 7.77 13.84 2.89
N TRP A 90 7.67 12.60 3.38
CA TRP A 90 8.86 11.79 3.59
C TRP A 90 9.58 11.53 2.26
N LEU A 91 8.86 11.32 1.15
CA LEU A 91 9.46 11.14 -0.19
C LEU A 91 10.19 12.40 -0.66
N ARG A 92 9.61 13.58 -0.44
CA ARG A 92 10.28 14.86 -0.77
C ARG A 92 11.56 15.02 0.04
N ASP A 93 11.49 14.79 1.36
CA ASP A 93 12.64 14.92 2.24
C ASP A 93 13.74 13.91 1.87
N ALA A 94 13.34 12.67 1.60
CA ALA A 94 14.21 11.57 1.15
C ALA A 94 14.95 11.90 -0.16
N PHE A 95 14.24 12.40 -1.17
CA PHE A 95 14.87 12.78 -2.42
C PHE A 95 15.74 14.03 -2.28
N GLN A 96 15.32 15.03 -1.50
CA GLN A 96 16.15 16.22 -1.24
C GLN A 96 17.45 15.85 -0.52
N LEU A 97 17.40 15.00 0.50
CA LEU A 97 18.60 14.52 1.20
C LEU A 97 19.53 13.69 0.30
N GLY A 98 18.96 12.96 -0.66
CA GLY A 98 19.71 12.16 -1.62
C GLY A 98 20.36 12.97 -2.76
N THR A 99 20.01 14.24 -2.94
CA THR A 99 20.63 15.09 -3.97
C THR A 99 22.00 15.64 -3.52
N PRO A 100 23.04 15.55 -4.37
CA PRO A 100 24.36 16.07 -4.02
C PRO A 100 24.35 17.60 -3.93
N THR A 101 24.99 18.16 -2.90
CA THR A 101 25.02 19.61 -2.60
C THR A 101 25.80 20.45 -3.62
N THR A 102 26.49 19.81 -4.57
CA THR A 102 27.43 20.43 -5.51
C THR A 102 26.82 20.81 -6.86
N THR A 103 25.58 20.41 -7.16
CA THR A 103 24.89 20.95 -8.34
C THR A 103 24.45 22.38 -8.04
N THR A 104 25.02 23.31 -8.79
CA THR A 104 24.73 24.75 -8.81
C THR A 104 23.30 25.02 -9.33
N THR A 105 22.29 24.37 -8.77
CA THR A 105 20.89 24.38 -9.22
C THR A 105 19.91 24.54 -8.05
N VAL A 106 20.34 25.20 -6.97
CA VAL A 106 19.45 25.75 -5.94
C VAL A 106 18.38 26.68 -6.56
N GLU A 107 18.63 27.21 -7.77
CA GLU A 107 17.67 28.08 -8.45
C GLU A 107 16.50 27.34 -9.14
N ASN A 108 16.54 26.02 -9.36
CA ASN A 108 15.50 25.36 -10.18
C ASN A 108 14.90 24.04 -9.64
N ASN A 109 15.43 23.39 -8.59
CA ASN A 109 14.90 22.10 -8.08
C ASN A 109 14.70 21.04 -9.19
N LEU A 110 15.63 20.99 -10.16
CA LEU A 110 15.60 20.07 -11.29
C LEU A 110 16.75 19.06 -11.15
N LEU A 111 16.40 17.79 -11.21
CA LEU A 111 17.30 16.64 -11.27
C LEU A 111 17.53 16.23 -12.71
N ASP A 112 18.74 15.81 -13.08
CA ASP A 112 18.93 15.14 -14.38
C ASP A 112 18.41 13.69 -14.37
N GLU A 113 18.43 13.03 -15.53
CA GLU A 113 17.93 11.65 -15.67
C GLU A 113 18.74 10.64 -14.87
N ASP A 114 20.06 10.79 -14.80
CA ASP A 114 20.94 9.86 -14.09
C ASP A 114 20.75 10.01 -12.57
N GLU A 115 20.61 11.24 -12.08
CA GLU A 115 20.27 11.55 -10.69
C GLU A 115 18.89 11.01 -10.32
N ALA A 116 17.88 11.25 -11.17
CA ALA A 116 16.52 10.76 -10.95
C ALA A 116 16.47 9.23 -10.92
N LEU A 117 17.17 8.57 -11.84
CA LEU A 117 17.28 7.13 -11.89
C LEU A 117 17.95 6.59 -10.62
N ARG A 118 19.11 7.15 -10.24
CA ARG A 118 19.84 6.73 -9.05
C ARG A 118 18.97 6.84 -7.80
N LEU A 119 18.29 7.97 -7.60
CA LEU A 119 17.40 8.13 -6.44
C LEU A 119 16.28 7.08 -6.43
N LEU A 120 15.61 6.83 -7.55
CA LEU A 120 14.57 5.80 -7.58
C LEU A 120 15.11 4.41 -7.22
N VAL A 121 16.30 4.06 -7.70
CA VAL A 121 16.96 2.78 -7.40
C VAL A 121 17.40 2.70 -5.94
N ASP A 122 17.98 3.77 -5.38
CA ASP A 122 18.41 3.84 -3.98
C ASP A 122 17.23 3.62 -3.02
N TYR A 123 16.02 4.02 -3.41
CA TYR A 123 14.78 3.81 -2.64
C TYR A 123 14.00 2.54 -3.05
N GLY A 124 14.64 1.60 -3.75
CA GLY A 124 14.11 0.24 -3.95
C GLY A 124 13.26 0.04 -5.21
N ILE A 125 13.21 1.01 -6.13
CA ILE A 125 12.60 0.79 -7.45
C ILE A 125 13.57 0.03 -8.34
N ALA A 126 13.08 -1.00 -9.03
CA ALA A 126 13.88 -1.73 -10.01
C ALA A 126 14.37 -0.80 -11.14
N GLU A 127 15.68 -0.87 -11.43
CA GLU A 127 16.36 0.05 -12.35
C GLU A 127 15.74 0.05 -13.76
N ASP A 128 15.34 -1.12 -14.25
CA ASP A 128 14.68 -1.29 -15.54
C ASP A 128 13.32 -0.57 -15.59
N LYS A 129 12.51 -0.72 -14.55
CA LYS A 129 11.21 -0.04 -14.43
C LYS A 129 11.36 1.47 -14.31
N ALA A 130 12.31 1.93 -13.50
CA ALA A 130 12.61 3.36 -13.33
C ALA A 130 13.03 3.99 -14.67
N LYS A 131 13.96 3.36 -15.40
CA LYS A 131 14.40 3.83 -16.73
C LYS A 131 13.25 3.96 -17.72
N VAL A 132 12.42 2.92 -17.84
CA VAL A 132 11.28 2.93 -18.76
C VAL A 132 10.34 4.08 -18.43
N ARG A 133 10.00 4.27 -17.14
CA ARG A 133 9.05 5.32 -16.74
C ARG A 133 9.60 6.73 -16.94
N LEU A 134 10.87 6.96 -16.65
CA LEU A 134 11.55 8.24 -16.89
C LEU A 134 11.52 8.59 -18.39
N GLN A 135 11.83 7.63 -19.26
CA GLN A 135 11.80 7.81 -20.71
C GLN A 135 10.40 8.10 -21.26
N GLU A 136 9.37 7.42 -20.76
CA GLU A 136 7.97 7.69 -21.15
C GLU A 136 7.58 9.14 -20.85
N ILE A 137 7.88 9.62 -19.64
CA ILE A 137 7.58 10.99 -19.22
C ILE A 137 8.32 12.01 -20.10
N GLN A 138 9.59 11.75 -20.42
CA GLN A 138 10.35 12.62 -21.33
C GLN A 138 9.77 12.67 -22.74
N ARG A 139 9.31 11.54 -23.28
CA ARG A 139 8.68 11.49 -24.61
C ARG A 139 7.39 12.31 -24.67
N CYS A 140 6.67 12.41 -23.55
CA CYS A 140 5.48 13.25 -23.43
C CYS A 140 5.78 14.74 -23.23
N LYS A 141 7.03 15.14 -22.92
CA LYS A 141 7.40 16.56 -22.77
C LYS A 141 7.49 17.25 -24.13
N ILE A 142 6.59 18.21 -24.32
CA ILE A 142 6.49 19.06 -25.53
C ILE A 142 7.57 20.17 -25.50
N ASP A 143 7.98 20.62 -24.31
CA ASP A 143 8.98 21.67 -24.14
C ASP A 143 10.41 21.10 -24.24
N ASN A 144 11.12 21.47 -25.31
CA ASN A 144 12.48 21.01 -25.59
C ASN A 144 13.50 21.49 -24.54
N ASN A 145 13.24 22.61 -23.84
CA ASN A 145 14.18 23.19 -22.89
C ASN A 145 14.19 22.47 -21.52
N ARG A 146 13.23 21.58 -21.27
CA ARG A 146 13.10 20.81 -20.02
C ARG A 146 13.18 19.30 -20.23
N ARG A 147 13.64 18.86 -21.41
CA ARG A 147 13.96 17.46 -21.68
C ARG A 147 15.22 17.07 -20.92
N GLY A 148 15.24 15.88 -20.33
CA GLY A 148 16.36 15.40 -19.51
C GLY A 148 16.33 15.82 -18.03
N CYS A 149 15.43 16.74 -17.63
CA CYS A 149 15.30 17.17 -16.24
C CYS A 149 13.98 16.70 -15.61
N PHE A 150 13.96 16.44 -14.30
CA PHE A 150 12.81 16.03 -13.51
C PHE A 150 12.69 16.88 -12.25
N THR A 151 11.46 17.22 -11.83
CA THR A 151 11.26 17.87 -10.53
C THR A 151 11.09 16.83 -9.42
N THR A 152 11.31 17.23 -8.18
CA THR A 152 11.05 16.38 -7.00
C THR A 152 9.61 15.85 -6.98
N GLU A 153 8.63 16.66 -7.38
CA GLU A 153 7.22 16.25 -7.47
C GLU A 153 7.01 15.16 -8.53
N GLN A 154 7.73 15.24 -9.66
CA GLN A 154 7.70 14.20 -10.68
C GLN A 154 8.28 12.90 -10.14
N LEU A 155 9.39 12.94 -9.40
CA LEU A 155 9.96 11.76 -8.76
C LEU A 155 9.03 11.15 -7.72
N VAL A 156 8.40 11.96 -6.86
CA VAL A 156 7.40 11.49 -5.88
C VAL A 156 6.27 10.74 -6.58
N GLN A 157 5.76 11.29 -7.68
CA GLN A 157 4.69 10.65 -8.45
C GLN A 157 5.16 9.34 -9.10
N ILE A 158 6.34 9.34 -9.74
CA ILE A 158 6.92 8.13 -10.35
C ILE A 158 7.13 7.05 -9.28
N PHE A 159 7.68 7.41 -8.13
CA PHE A 159 7.88 6.48 -7.04
C PHE A 159 6.56 5.86 -6.61
N LYS A 160 5.54 6.68 -6.30
CA LYS A 160 4.22 6.19 -5.87
C LYS A 160 3.60 5.26 -6.92
N GLU A 161 3.70 5.59 -8.21
CA GLU A 161 3.19 4.74 -9.28
C GLU A 161 3.91 3.38 -9.37
N LEU A 162 5.23 3.36 -9.18
CA LEU A 162 6.03 2.16 -9.36
C LEU A 162 6.12 1.28 -8.09
N SER A 163 6.02 1.89 -6.90
CA SER A 163 6.13 1.18 -5.62
C SER A 163 4.78 0.71 -5.06
N THR A 164 3.68 1.38 -5.41
CA THR A 164 2.37 1.02 -4.86
C THR A 164 1.81 -0.21 -5.58
N ARG A 165 1.96 -1.37 -4.95
CA ARG A 165 1.42 -2.64 -5.42
C ARG A 165 -0.06 -2.76 -5.01
N PRO A 166 -1.02 -2.83 -5.95
CA PRO A 166 -2.45 -2.84 -5.63
C PRO A 166 -2.84 -3.95 -4.65
N GLU A 167 -2.29 -5.15 -4.82
CA GLU A 167 -2.56 -6.30 -3.95
C GLU A 167 -2.11 -6.06 -2.49
N ILE A 168 -0.98 -5.37 -2.30
CA ILE A 168 -0.49 -5.01 -0.96
C ILE A 168 -1.34 -3.89 -0.37
N TYR A 169 -1.73 -2.91 -1.19
CA TYR A 169 -2.60 -1.83 -0.75
C TYR A 169 -3.97 -2.36 -0.31
N HIS A 170 -4.59 -3.28 -1.08
CA HIS A 170 -5.84 -3.91 -0.69
C HIS A 170 -5.70 -4.71 0.60
N LEU A 171 -4.59 -5.42 0.80
CA LEU A 171 -4.30 -6.12 2.05
C LEU A 171 -4.21 -5.15 3.23
N LEU A 172 -3.50 -4.04 3.07
CA LEU A 172 -3.41 -2.99 4.08
C LEU A 172 -4.80 -2.44 4.46
N VAL A 173 -5.57 -2.02 3.47
CA VAL A 173 -6.92 -1.45 3.63
C VAL A 173 -7.87 -2.41 4.35
N ARG A 174 -7.76 -3.71 4.03
CA ARG A 174 -8.58 -4.77 4.64
C ARG A 174 -8.37 -4.85 6.16
N TYR A 175 -7.13 -4.70 6.62
CA TYR A 175 -6.80 -4.78 8.04
C TYR A 175 -6.91 -3.44 8.77
N SER A 176 -6.76 -2.32 8.06
CA SER A 176 -6.82 -0.97 8.61
C SER A 176 -8.24 -0.38 8.70
N GLN A 177 -9.28 -1.14 8.35
CA GLN A 177 -10.66 -0.64 8.29
C GLN A 177 -10.82 0.58 7.35
N ASN A 178 -10.24 0.49 6.15
CA ASN A 178 -10.21 1.56 5.15
C ASN A 178 -9.37 2.81 5.52
N GLN A 179 -8.34 2.65 6.35
CA GLN A 179 -7.29 3.66 6.51
C GLN A 179 -6.08 3.36 5.60
N ASP A 180 -5.25 4.36 5.34
CA ASP A 180 -4.03 4.20 4.51
C ASP A 180 -2.78 3.80 5.32
N PHE A 181 -2.98 3.36 6.57
CA PHE A 181 -1.93 2.88 7.46
C PHE A 181 -2.48 1.78 8.38
N LEU A 182 -1.60 0.93 8.92
CA LEU A 182 -1.92 0.02 10.00
C LEU A 182 -1.52 0.66 11.33
N SER A 183 -2.45 0.76 12.28
CA SER A 183 -2.10 1.05 13.66
C SER A 183 -1.43 -0.16 14.33
N LEU A 184 -0.88 0.01 15.53
CA LEU A 184 -0.39 -1.11 16.34
C LEU A 184 -1.42 -2.24 16.49
N GLN A 185 -2.70 -1.90 16.67
CA GLN A 185 -3.75 -2.89 16.86
C GLN A 185 -4.10 -3.61 15.56
N ASP A 186 -4.08 -2.89 14.43
CA ASP A 186 -4.32 -3.47 13.11
C ASP A 186 -3.17 -4.40 12.71
N LEU A 187 -1.93 -4.02 13.06
CA LEU A 187 -0.75 -4.84 12.81
C LEU A 187 -0.76 -6.12 13.65
N ILE A 188 -1.17 -6.06 14.92
CA ILE A 188 -1.39 -7.27 15.74
C ILE A 188 -2.41 -8.18 15.05
N LEU A 189 -3.54 -7.63 14.62
CA LEU A 189 -4.59 -8.39 13.96
C LEU A 189 -4.08 -9.05 12.68
N PHE A 190 -3.33 -8.31 11.85
CA PHE A 190 -2.71 -8.84 10.64
C PHE A 190 -1.75 -10.01 10.94
N LEU A 191 -0.87 -9.86 11.94
CA LEU A 191 0.11 -10.89 12.27
C LEU A 191 -0.53 -12.14 12.87
N GLU A 192 -1.57 -11.99 13.70
CA GLU A 192 -2.25 -13.14 14.30
C GLU A 192 -3.18 -13.85 13.30
N VAL A 193 -3.92 -13.10 12.49
CA VAL A 193 -4.98 -13.66 11.63
C VAL A 193 -4.45 -14.04 10.25
N GLU A 194 -3.69 -13.17 9.59
CA GLU A 194 -3.18 -13.44 8.24
C GLU A 194 -1.89 -14.25 8.27
N GLN A 195 -0.94 -13.89 9.16
CA GLN A 195 0.36 -14.57 9.27
C GLN A 195 0.35 -15.79 10.21
N GLY A 196 -0.73 -15.99 10.98
CA GLY A 196 -0.86 -17.13 11.89
C GLY A 196 0.12 -17.12 13.06
N MET A 197 0.69 -15.95 13.41
CA MET A 197 1.63 -15.83 14.51
C MET A 197 0.89 -15.91 15.85
N ALA A 198 1.42 -16.69 16.79
CA ALA A 198 0.84 -16.79 18.12
C ALA A 198 1.44 -15.77 19.09
N LYS A 199 0.59 -15.11 19.90
CA LYS A 199 0.98 -14.22 21.01
C LYS A 199 1.78 -13.00 20.55
N VAL A 200 1.28 -12.30 19.54
CA VAL A 200 1.94 -11.09 19.04
C VAL A 200 1.83 -9.99 20.10
N THR A 201 2.98 -9.49 20.54
CA THR A 201 3.06 -8.43 21.56
C THR A 201 3.05 -7.05 20.93
N LYS A 202 2.56 -6.03 21.67
CA LYS A 202 2.61 -4.63 21.21
C LYS A 202 4.04 -4.17 20.95
N GLU A 203 4.99 -4.66 21.75
CA GLU A 203 6.41 -4.36 21.66
C GLU A 203 6.97 -4.81 20.29
N LYS A 204 6.71 -6.05 19.87
CA LYS A 204 7.09 -6.54 18.53
C LYS A 204 6.48 -5.70 17.41
N CYS A 205 5.21 -5.29 17.50
CA CYS A 205 4.61 -4.42 16.51
C CYS A 205 5.26 -3.02 16.48
N SER A 206 5.64 -2.47 17.65
CA SER A 206 6.41 -1.23 17.73
C SER A 206 7.81 -1.38 17.11
N GLU A 207 8.49 -2.51 17.30
CA GLU A 207 9.77 -2.80 16.67
C GLU A 207 9.63 -2.81 15.14
N ILE A 208 8.64 -3.52 14.60
CA ILE A 208 8.35 -3.56 13.15
C ILE A 208 8.11 -2.13 12.61
N ILE A 209 7.28 -1.33 13.27
CA ILE A 209 7.03 0.05 12.83
C ILE A 209 8.32 0.87 12.86
N ASN A 210 9.11 0.76 13.93
CA ASN A 210 10.35 1.52 14.07
C ASN A 210 11.43 1.09 13.07
N GLU A 211 11.44 -0.16 12.64
CA GLU A 211 12.38 -0.69 11.66
C GLU A 211 11.97 -0.32 10.23
N PHE A 212 10.72 -0.60 9.85
CA PHE A 212 10.30 -0.59 8.45
C PHE A 212 9.62 0.71 7.98
N GLU A 213 9.01 1.50 8.86
CA GLU A 213 8.30 2.71 8.44
C GLU A 213 9.27 3.83 8.04
N PRO A 214 9.25 4.36 6.80
CA PRO A 214 10.16 5.43 6.40
C PRO A 214 9.82 6.78 7.03
N SER A 215 8.53 7.08 7.26
CA SER A 215 8.11 8.38 7.79
C SER A 215 8.33 8.48 9.30
N ILE A 216 9.13 9.47 9.73
CA ILE A 216 9.35 9.77 11.15
C ILE A 216 8.02 10.15 11.84
N GLU A 217 7.16 10.89 11.13
CA GLU A 217 5.85 11.29 11.64
C GLU A 217 4.94 10.07 11.86
N ALA A 218 4.97 9.09 10.95
CA ALA A 218 4.20 7.84 11.08
C ALA A 218 4.74 6.98 12.23
N LYS A 219 6.07 6.86 12.35
CA LYS A 219 6.73 6.16 13.46
C LYS A 219 6.30 6.70 14.82
N GLN A 220 6.32 8.02 14.99
CA GLN A 220 5.90 8.67 16.23
C GLN A 220 4.41 8.45 16.53
N ALA A 221 3.58 8.34 15.49
CA ALA A 221 2.16 8.03 15.63
C ALA A 221 1.88 6.52 15.84
N GLY A 222 2.89 5.65 15.74
CA GLY A 222 2.68 4.19 15.81
C GLY A 222 1.91 3.66 14.61
N HIS A 223 2.12 4.24 13.43
CA HIS A 223 1.47 3.89 12.18
C HIS A 223 2.46 3.27 11.20
N LEU A 224 2.05 2.21 10.50
CA LEU A 224 2.77 1.60 9.39
C LEU A 224 2.05 1.91 8.08
N GLY A 225 2.63 2.76 7.25
CA GLY A 225 2.10 3.11 5.94
C GLY A 225 2.39 2.05 4.87
N ILE A 226 1.90 2.27 3.64
CA ILE A 226 2.05 1.31 2.54
C ILE A 226 3.51 1.00 2.19
N ASP A 227 4.41 1.99 2.23
CA ASP A 227 5.82 1.79 1.90
C ASP A 227 6.51 0.93 2.97
N GLY A 228 6.28 1.24 4.26
CA GLY A 228 6.80 0.45 5.37
C GLY A 228 6.20 -0.94 5.44
N PHE A 229 4.90 -1.09 5.18
CA PHE A 229 4.25 -2.39 5.12
C PHE A 229 4.79 -3.26 3.97
N THR A 230 5.03 -2.65 2.80
CA THR A 230 5.67 -3.34 1.67
C THR A 230 7.10 -3.77 2.04
N ALA A 231 7.87 -2.92 2.70
CA ALA A 231 9.22 -3.25 3.16
C ALA A 231 9.21 -4.41 4.18
N TYR A 232 8.25 -4.41 5.11
CA TYR A 232 8.08 -5.50 6.08
C TYR A 232 7.74 -6.83 5.39
N LEU A 233 6.80 -6.85 4.44
CA LEU A 233 6.42 -8.06 3.70
C LEU A 233 7.55 -8.63 2.82
N LEU A 234 8.50 -7.78 2.42
CA LEU A 234 9.70 -8.18 1.67
C LEU A 234 10.88 -8.51 2.59
N SER A 235 10.73 -8.35 3.91
CA SER A 235 11.79 -8.63 4.87
C SER A 235 11.97 -10.14 5.07
N PRO A 236 13.16 -10.59 5.54
CA PRO A 236 13.38 -11.98 5.91
C PRO A 236 12.43 -12.51 7.00
N GLU A 237 11.78 -11.63 7.77
CA GLU A 237 10.78 -12.05 8.76
C GLU A 237 9.51 -12.62 8.12
N CYS A 238 9.22 -12.21 6.88
CA CYS A 238 8.06 -12.68 6.10
C CYS A 238 8.47 -13.73 5.05
N ASP A 239 9.69 -14.30 5.14
CA ASP A 239 10.10 -15.36 4.24
C ASP A 239 9.23 -16.60 4.42
N ILE A 240 8.87 -17.24 3.29
CA ILE A 240 8.09 -18.49 3.30
C ILE A 240 8.83 -19.66 3.96
N PHE A 241 10.16 -19.56 4.07
CA PHE A 241 11.00 -20.59 4.66
C PHE A 241 11.03 -20.46 6.17
N ASP A 242 10.80 -21.58 6.86
CA ASP A 242 10.97 -21.69 8.30
C ASP A 242 12.40 -21.24 8.69
N PRO A 243 12.55 -20.19 9.52
CA PRO A 243 13.85 -19.74 10.01
C PRO A 243 14.64 -20.84 10.72
N ASP A 244 13.97 -21.79 11.40
CA ASP A 244 14.63 -22.88 12.13
C ASP A 244 15.38 -23.83 11.16
N HIS A 245 14.87 -23.95 9.93
CA HIS A 245 15.50 -24.72 8.86
C HIS A 245 16.72 -24.04 8.22
N ARG A 246 17.07 -22.80 8.62
CA ARG A 246 18.34 -22.16 8.19
C ARG A 246 19.56 -22.76 8.87
N THR A 247 19.34 -23.50 9.96
CA THR A 247 20.38 -24.24 10.68
C THR A 247 20.18 -25.74 10.52
N ILE A 248 21.12 -26.53 11.04
CA ILE A 248 20.96 -27.99 11.07
C ILE A 248 19.79 -28.31 12.02
N CYS A 249 18.63 -28.55 11.42
CA CYS A 249 17.36 -28.86 12.10
C CYS A 249 17.07 -30.36 12.17
N GLN A 250 17.87 -31.18 11.49
CA GLN A 250 17.75 -32.63 11.48
C GLN A 250 18.58 -33.24 12.62
N ASP A 251 18.09 -34.35 13.19
CA ASP A 251 18.88 -35.18 14.09
C ASP A 251 20.04 -35.80 13.31
N MET A 252 21.26 -35.35 13.59
CA MET A 252 22.48 -35.79 12.91
C MET A 252 23.16 -37.01 13.59
N ASP A 253 22.55 -37.60 14.62
CA ASP A 253 23.07 -38.78 15.33
C ASP A 253 22.52 -40.11 14.78
N GLN A 254 21.60 -40.08 13.82
CA GLN A 254 21.08 -41.27 13.14
C GLN A 254 22.15 -41.94 12.25
N PRO A 255 21.99 -43.23 11.90
CA PRO A 255 22.86 -43.92 10.94
C PRO A 255 22.79 -43.34 9.52
N LEU A 256 23.88 -43.46 8.75
CA LEU A 256 24.05 -42.82 7.43
C LEU A 256 22.94 -43.15 6.41
N ASN A 257 22.37 -44.36 6.48
CA ASN A 257 21.29 -44.80 5.60
C ASN A 257 19.94 -44.12 5.87
N ASN A 258 19.85 -43.29 6.91
CA ASN A 258 18.66 -42.50 7.22
C ASN A 258 18.69 -41.08 6.61
N TYR A 259 19.76 -40.70 5.91
CA TYR A 259 19.88 -39.38 5.30
C TYR A 259 19.92 -39.44 3.78
N PHE A 260 19.29 -38.46 3.14
CA PHE A 260 19.58 -38.14 1.76
C PHE A 260 20.88 -37.34 1.69
N ILE A 261 21.87 -37.88 0.97
CA ILE A 261 23.18 -37.26 0.80
C ILE A 261 23.23 -36.62 -0.58
N ALA A 262 23.56 -35.34 -0.65
CA ALA A 262 23.78 -34.66 -1.92
C ALA A 262 24.98 -35.31 -2.63
N THR A 263 24.73 -35.97 -3.76
CA THR A 263 25.77 -36.61 -4.57
C THR A 263 25.80 -36.00 -5.96
N SER A 264 27.01 -35.79 -6.48
CA SER A 264 27.23 -35.37 -7.88
C SER A 264 27.86 -36.52 -8.67
N HIS A 265 27.50 -36.62 -9.95
CA HIS A 265 28.05 -37.61 -10.88
C HIS A 265 28.89 -36.88 -11.94
N ASN A 266 30.11 -37.34 -12.18
CA ASN A 266 31.09 -36.74 -13.11
C ASN A 266 31.45 -35.28 -12.78
N THR A 267 31.83 -35.03 -11.53
CA THR A 267 32.44 -33.76 -11.09
C THR A 267 33.96 -33.79 -11.23
#